data_AF-A0A1G1P0V0-F1
#
_entry.id   AF-A0A1G1P0V0-F1
#
_cell.length_a   1.000
_cell.length_b   1.000
_cell.length_c   1.000
_cell.angle_alpha   90.00
_cell.angle_beta   90.00
_cell.angle_gamma   90.00
#
_symmetry.space_group_name_H-M   'P 1'
#
loop_
_entity.id
_entity.type
_entity.pdbx_description
1 polymer ?
#
loop_
_entity_poly.entity_id
_entity_poly.type
_entity_poly.pdbx_seq_one_letter_code
_entity_poly.pdbx_strand_id
1 'polypeptide(L)' 'MVERPEPKRAQYGREVKRDEGDYDASFEINIPNKRGGYTTVILKRSGNGYTGPQGEYYDAFPRVDELKVIYGS' A
#
# COMPACT_ATOMS: atom_id res chain seq x y z
N MET A 1 50.51 6.06 32.72
CA MET A 1 49.76 5.31 31.69
C MET A 1 48.29 5.58 31.98
N VAL A 2 47.65 6.47 31.23
CA VAL A 2 46.23 6.79 31.42
C VAL A 2 45.47 6.00 30.37
N GLU A 3 44.78 4.95 30.80
CA GLU A 3 43.82 4.24 29.97
C GLU A 3 42.77 5.25 29.50
N ARG A 4 42.77 5.53 28.21
CA ARG A 4 41.74 6.33 27.55
C ARG A 4 40.47 5.45 27.55
N PRO A 5 39.35 5.89 28.13
CA PRO A 5 38.12 5.11 28.01
C PRO A 5 37.74 5.05 26.54
N GLU A 6 37.50 3.83 26.03
CA GLU A 6 37.01 3.61 24.68
C GLU A 6 35.78 4.48 24.42
N PRO A 7 35.66 5.13 23.26
CA PRO A 7 34.43 5.81 22.92
C PRO A 7 33.34 4.73 22.88
N LYS A 8 32.40 4.78 23.83
CA LYS A 8 31.16 4.01 23.70
C LYS A 8 30.56 4.46 22.38
N ARG A 9 30.75 3.63 21.35
CA ARG A 9 29.99 3.67 20.11
C ARG A 9 28.54 3.60 20.57
N ALA A 10 27.95 4.76 20.78
CA ALA A 10 26.51 4.92 20.88
C ALA A 10 26.01 4.21 19.64
N GLN A 11 25.41 3.05 19.86
CA GLN A 11 24.77 2.28 18.83
C GLN A 11 23.61 3.15 18.36
N TYR A 12 23.89 4.10 17.47
CA TYR A 12 22.95 4.61 16.49
C TYR A 12 22.68 3.52 15.45
N GLY A 13 22.48 2.29 15.91
CA GLY A 13 21.46 1.45 15.32
C GLY A 13 20.14 2.09 15.72
N ARG A 14 19.73 3.16 15.02
CA ARG A 14 18.32 3.17 14.64
C ARG A 14 18.19 1.87 13.88
N GLU A 15 17.72 0.85 14.58
CA GLU A 15 17.02 -0.26 13.96
C GLU A 15 15.98 0.45 13.11
N VAL A 16 16.34 0.69 11.86
CA VAL A 16 15.36 0.81 10.81
C VAL A 16 14.71 -0.55 10.92
N LYS A 17 13.66 -0.61 11.74
CA LYS A 17 12.56 -1.54 11.55
C LYS A 17 12.33 -1.37 10.06
N ARG A 18 12.96 -2.24 9.28
CA ARG A 18 12.49 -2.49 7.93
C ARG A 18 11.17 -3.11 8.29
N ASP A 19 10.15 -2.26 8.46
CA ASP A 19 8.76 -2.65 8.34
C ASP A 19 8.82 -3.60 7.17
N GLU A 20 8.71 -4.87 7.52
CA GLU A 20 8.70 -5.99 6.62
C GLU A 20 7.53 -5.65 5.75
N GLY A 21 7.84 -4.95 4.65
CA GLY A 21 6.89 -4.15 3.94
C GLY A 21 5.95 -5.14 3.35
N ASP A 22 4.82 -5.31 4.02
CA ASP A 22 3.68 -6.10 3.61
C ASP A 22 3.54 -5.82 2.12
N TYR A 23 3.99 -6.76 1.29
CA TYR A 23 3.85 -6.65 -0.16
C TYR A 23 2.38 -6.83 -0.56
N ASP A 24 1.46 -6.76 0.40
CA ASP A 24 0.05 -6.37 0.28
C ASP A 24 -0.01 -4.94 -0.30
N ALA A 25 0.50 -4.82 -1.53
CA ALA A 25 0.49 -3.62 -2.32
C ALA A 25 -0.97 -3.27 -2.53
N SER A 26 -1.45 -2.34 -1.71
CA SER A 26 -2.80 -1.79 -1.79
C SER A 26 -2.76 -0.57 -2.69
N PHE A 27 -3.55 -0.61 -3.74
CA PHE A 27 -3.66 0.42 -4.75
C PHE A 27 -4.95 1.18 -4.51
N GLU A 28 -4.80 2.46 -4.19
CA GLU A 28 -5.93 3.37 -4.06
C GLU A 28 -6.25 3.98 -5.43
N ILE A 29 -7.50 3.81 -5.87
CA ILE A 29 -7.99 4.28 -7.16
C ILE A 29 -9.20 5.18 -6.91
N ASN A 30 -9.14 6.41 -7.42
CA ASN A 30 -10.23 7.36 -7.29
C ASN A 30 -11.09 7.33 -8.56
N ILE A 31 -12.30 6.78 -8.43
CA ILE A 31 -13.25 6.58 -9.52
C ILE A 31 -14.25 7.74 -9.57
N PRO A 32 -14.37 8.50 -10.68
CA PRO A 32 -15.35 9.58 -10.77
C PRO A 32 -16.78 9.02 -10.76
N ASN A 33 -17.63 9.54 -9.87
CA ASN A 33 -19.04 9.15 -9.74
C ASN A 33 -19.99 10.15 -10.43
N LYS A 34 -21.23 9.73 -10.68
CA LYS A 34 -22.25 10.57 -11.37
C LYS A 34 -22.69 11.80 -10.57
N ARG A 35 -22.37 11.84 -9.27
CA ARG A 35 -22.75 12.93 -8.34
C ARG A 35 -21.72 14.07 -8.33
N GLY A 36 -20.68 13.99 -9.15
CA GLY A 36 -19.62 15.01 -9.25
C GLY A 36 -18.50 14.86 -8.22
N GLY A 37 -18.40 13.70 -7.56
CA GLY A 37 -17.32 13.35 -6.64
C GLY A 37 -16.48 12.18 -7.12
N TYR A 38 -15.67 11.63 -6.21
CA TYR A 38 -14.85 10.43 -6.45
C TYR A 38 -15.18 9.37 -5.41
N THR A 39 -15.20 8.11 -5.86
CA THR A 39 -15.29 6.93 -5.02
C THR A 39 -13.89 6.33 -4.90
N THR A 40 -13.36 6.30 -3.69
CA THR A 40 -12.05 5.71 -3.40
C THR A 40 -12.18 4.19 -3.29
N VAL A 41 -11.49 3.48 -4.19
CA VAL A 41 -11.47 2.02 -4.27
C VAL A 41 -10.07 1.54 -3.91
N ILE A 42 -9.98 0.68 -2.90
CA ILE A 42 -8.71 0.09 -2.47
C ILE A 42 -8.63 -1.32 -3.03
N LEU A 43 -7.71 -1.55 -3.97
CA LEU A 43 -7.41 -2.87 -4.50
C LEU A 43 -6.20 -3.44 -3.77
N LYS A 44 -6.32 -4.63 -3.21
CA LYS A 44 -5.20 -5.33 -2.58
C LYS A 44 -4.57 -6.30 -3.55
N ARG A 45 -3.26 -6.24 -3.75
CA ARG A 45 -2.58 -7.23 -4.60
C ARG A 45 -2.64 -8.60 -3.93
N SER A 46 -3.18 -9.57 -4.64
CA SER A 46 -3.35 -10.94 -4.15
C SER A 46 -2.73 -11.90 -5.16
N GLY A 47 -1.51 -12.34 -4.88
CA GLY A 47 -0.69 -13.16 -5.77
C GLY A 47 -0.41 -12.46 -7.11
N ASN A 48 -1.00 -13.00 -8.18
CA ASN A 48 -0.86 -12.45 -9.54
C ASN A 48 -1.96 -11.45 -9.93
N GLY A 49 -2.97 -11.26 -9.09
CA GLY A 49 -4.11 -10.38 -9.37
C GLY A 49 -4.34 -9.36 -8.25
N TYR A 50 -5.57 -8.84 -8.22
CA TYR A 50 -5.99 -7.77 -7.32
C TYR A 50 -7.37 -8.09 -6.74
N THR A 51 -7.56 -7.84 -5.45
CA THR A 51 -8.83 -8.04 -4.76
C THR A 51 -9.43 -6.69 -4.40
N GLY A 52 -10.65 -6.43 -4.85
CA GLY A 52 -11.39 -5.21 -4.57
C GLY A 52 -11.99 -5.17 -3.16
N PRO A 53 -12.49 -4.00 -2.75
CA PRO A 53 -13.05 -3.78 -1.41
C PRO A 53 -14.30 -4.61 -1.13
N GLN A 54 -15.02 -5.05 -2.17
CA GLN A 54 -16.19 -5.93 -2.04
C GLN A 54 -15.86 -7.43 -2.12
N GLY A 55 -14.57 -7.80 -2.19
CA GLY A 55 -14.14 -9.20 -2.39
C GLY A 55 -14.12 -9.65 -3.86
N GLU A 56 -14.27 -8.72 -4.80
CA GLU A 56 -14.09 -8.98 -6.23
C GLU A 56 -12.63 -9.31 -6.53
N TYR A 57 -12.37 -10.25 -7.44
CA TYR A 57 -11.03 -10.58 -7.88
C TYR A 57 -10.81 -10.14 -9.33
N TYR A 58 -9.66 -9.53 -9.59
CA TYR A 58 -9.23 -9.06 -10.89
C TYR A 58 -7.90 -9.74 -11.24
N ASP A 59 -7.88 -10.55 -12.30
CA ASP A 59 -6.66 -11.23 -12.77
C ASP A 59 -5.57 -10.24 -13.23
N ALA A 60 -5.96 -9.02 -13.60
CA ALA A 60 -5.08 -7.93 -13.97
C ALA A 60 -5.55 -6.62 -13.32
N PHE A 61 -4.71 -5.59 -13.34
CA PHE A 61 -5.10 -4.28 -12.78
C PHE A 61 -6.29 -3.70 -13.58
N PRO A 62 -7.48 -3.55 -12.97
CA PRO A 62 -8.68 -3.14 -13.69
C PRO A 62 -8.60 -1.69 -14.15
N ARG A 63 -9.32 -1.35 -15.23
CA ARG A 63 -9.43 0.04 -15.68
C ARG A 63 -10.42 0.82 -14.83
N VAL A 64 -10.19 2.13 -14.75
CA VAL A 64 -11.11 3.08 -14.09
C VAL A 64 -12.53 2.98 -14.66
N ASP A 65 -12.70 2.79 -15.97
CA ASP A 65 -14.03 2.62 -16.59
C ASP A 65 -14.75 1.35 -16.12
N GLU A 66 -14.04 0.23 -15.94
CA GLU A 66 -14.63 -1.03 -15.45
C GLU A 66 -15.05 -0.87 -13.99
N LEU A 67 -14.17 -0.30 -13.17
CA LEU A 67 -14.46 0.04 -11.78
C LEU A 67 -15.61 1.06 -11.69
N LYS A 68 -15.78 1.95 -12.66
CA LYS A 68 -16.89 2.92 -12.69
C LYS A 68 -18.25 2.27 -12.87
N VAL A 69 -18.33 1.11 -13.54
CA VAL A 69 -19.59 0.36 -13.65
C VAL A 69 -20.09 -0.11 -12.28
N ILE A 70 -19.16 -0.48 -11.39
CA ILE A 70 -19.44 -1.02 -10.05
C ILE A 70 -19.49 0.10 -9.00
N TYR A 71 -18.50 0.99 -9.00
CA TYR A 71 -18.23 2.00 -7.96
C TYR A 71 -18.60 3.44 -8.36
N GLY A 72 -18.93 3.69 -9.62
CA GLY A 72 -19.19 5.03 -10.18
C GLY A 72 -20.66 5.47 -10.15
N SER A 73 -21.49 4.83 -9.32
CA SER A 73 -22.90 5.18 -9.14
C SER A 73 -23.10 6.51 -8.41
#